data_AF-A0A3P3WJD0-F1
#
_entry.id   AF-A0A3P3WJD0-F1
#
_cell.length_a   1.000
_cell.length_b   1.000
_cell.length_c   1.000
_cell.angle_alpha   90.00
_cell.angle_beta   90.00
_cell.angle_gamma   90.00
#
_symmetry.space_group_name_H-M   'P 1'
#
loop_
_entity.id
_entity.type
_entity.pdbx_description
1 polymer ?
#
loop_
_entity_poly.entity_id
_entity_poly.type
_entity_poly.pdbx_seq_one_letter_code
_entity_poly.pdbx_strand_id
1 'polypeptide(L)'
;MLRNDFEIIKQKYKENCRTESTNNLVLKLYSFLLTHEEWDSDFWTQGNGYEDIRRILFEFDNDDWSRLTDDLSNWTSDQIYLFNHGLLCVDFYTINYNEEEINNIENSFAIIPTLLKIGETEGEISDNIENFIKIYFPKVDAKNGRIINAITELKKWNDNNPWLQITGEMIKSPFTQTIENAYQIVCS
;
A
#
# COMPACT_ATOMS: atom_id res chain seq x y z
N MET A 1 -13.90 -15.33 2.00
CA MET A 1 -13.67 -16.33 0.93
C MET A 1 -13.40 -17.66 1.60
N LEU A 2 -13.98 -18.77 1.13
CA LEU A 2 -13.71 -20.08 1.72
C LEU A 2 -12.43 -20.67 1.11
N ARG A 3 -11.70 -21.47 1.87
CA ARG A 3 -10.46 -22.13 1.42
C ARG A 3 -10.65 -22.93 0.12
N ASN A 4 -11.82 -23.54 -0.06
CA ASN A 4 -12.16 -24.29 -1.27
C ASN A 4 -12.28 -23.39 -2.52
N ASP A 5 -12.70 -22.13 -2.35
CA ASP A 5 -12.78 -21.17 -3.45
C ASP A 5 -11.38 -20.76 -3.92
N PHE A 6 -10.43 -20.64 -2.97
CA PHE A 6 -9.04 -20.31 -3.28
C PHE A 6 -8.35 -21.41 -4.08
N GLU A 7 -8.57 -22.69 -3.76
CA GLU A 7 -7.95 -23.80 -4.50
C GLU A 7 -8.33 -23.80 -6.00
N ILE A 8 -9.55 -23.38 -6.33
CA ILE A 8 -9.99 -23.23 -7.72
C ILE A 8 -9.21 -22.12 -8.42
N ILE A 9 -9.04 -20.97 -7.76
CA ILE A 9 -8.27 -19.83 -8.26
C ILE A 9 -6.79 -20.25 -8.45
N LYS A 10 -6.20 -20.91 -7.45
CA LYS A 10 -4.83 -21.41 -7.50
C LYS A 10 -4.60 -22.36 -8.68
N GLN A 11 -5.55 -23.23 -8.99
CA GLN A 11 -5.45 -24.11 -10.16
C GLN A 11 -5.52 -23.34 -11.49
N LYS A 12 -6.42 -22.35 -11.58
CA LYS A 12 -6.61 -21.51 -12.77
C LYS A 12 -5.39 -20.64 -13.07
N TYR A 13 -4.76 -20.08 -12.04
CA TYR A 13 -3.64 -19.14 -12.13
C TYR A 13 -2.33 -19.74 -11.59
N LYS A 14 -2.14 -21.06 -11.74
CA LYS A 14 -1.04 -21.83 -11.11
C LYS A 14 0.37 -21.27 -11.36
N GLU A 15 0.58 -20.60 -12.49
CA GLU A 15 1.89 -20.10 -12.93
C GLU A 15 2.25 -18.77 -12.25
N ASN A 16 1.23 -18.01 -11.84
CA ASN A 16 1.36 -16.70 -11.21
C ASN A 16 1.00 -16.72 -9.71
N CYS A 17 0.38 -17.79 -9.20
CA CYS A 17 0.05 -17.91 -7.77
C CYS A 17 1.31 -18.16 -6.94
N ARG A 18 1.72 -17.15 -6.17
CA ARG A 18 2.91 -17.16 -5.30
C ARG A 18 2.63 -17.02 -3.81
N THR A 19 1.42 -16.61 -3.40
CA THR A 19 1.08 -16.55 -1.96
C THR A 19 1.32 -17.89 -1.27
N GLU A 20 1.91 -17.82 -0.09
CA GLU A 20 2.05 -18.95 0.85
C GLU A 20 1.14 -18.78 2.07
N SER A 21 0.40 -17.68 2.15
CA SER A 21 -0.49 -17.39 3.25
C SER A 21 -1.61 -18.42 3.38
N THR A 22 -1.95 -18.74 4.62
CA THR A 22 -3.16 -19.51 4.96
C THR A 22 -4.25 -18.63 5.58
N ASN A 23 -4.00 -17.32 5.72
CA ASN A 23 -4.95 -16.37 6.29
C ASN A 23 -6.05 -16.06 5.26
N ASN A 24 -7.32 -16.21 5.64
CA ASN A 24 -8.44 -16.09 4.71
C ASN A 24 -8.61 -14.70 4.10
N LEU A 25 -8.26 -13.64 4.84
CA LEU A 25 -8.36 -12.26 4.37
C LEU A 25 -7.19 -11.90 3.45
N VAL A 26 -5.98 -12.36 3.76
CA VAL A 26 -4.83 -12.28 2.85
C VAL A 26 -5.11 -13.05 1.56
N LEU A 27 -5.65 -14.27 1.65
CA LEU A 27 -6.05 -15.03 0.47
C LEU A 27 -7.14 -14.30 -0.32
N LYS A 28 -8.11 -13.65 0.34
CA LYS A 28 -9.18 -12.89 -0.33
C LYS A 28 -8.60 -11.73 -1.14
N LEU A 29 -7.67 -10.98 -0.55
CA LEU A 29 -6.93 -9.92 -1.23
C LEU A 29 -6.11 -10.47 -2.41
N TYR A 30 -5.33 -11.53 -2.17
CA TYR A 30 -4.47 -12.11 -3.19
C TYR A 30 -5.26 -12.67 -4.38
N SER A 31 -6.37 -13.35 -4.11
CA SER A 31 -7.31 -13.80 -5.14
C SER A 31 -7.82 -12.66 -6.00
N PHE A 32 -8.16 -11.53 -5.36
CA PHE A 32 -8.64 -10.37 -6.08
C PHE A 32 -7.57 -9.85 -7.03
N LEU A 33 -6.34 -9.64 -6.54
CA LEU A 33 -5.21 -9.21 -7.37
C LEU A 33 -4.94 -10.18 -8.53
N LEU A 34 -4.82 -11.47 -8.23
CA LEU A 34 -4.50 -12.50 -9.21
C LEU A 34 -5.56 -12.66 -10.30
N THR A 35 -6.83 -12.41 -9.97
CA THR A 35 -7.94 -12.53 -10.93
C THR A 35 -8.00 -11.33 -11.89
N HIS A 36 -7.45 -10.18 -11.48
CA HIS A 36 -7.49 -8.92 -12.21
C HIS A 36 -6.09 -8.45 -12.67
N GLU A 37 -5.06 -9.30 -12.54
CA GLU A 37 -3.65 -8.99 -12.84
C GLU A 37 -3.46 -8.47 -14.28
N GLU A 38 -4.24 -9.01 -15.22
CA GLU A 38 -4.18 -8.69 -16.66
C GLU A 38 -5.20 -7.63 -17.10
N TRP A 39 -5.89 -6.97 -16.16
CA TRP A 39 -6.86 -5.93 -16.49
C TRP A 39 -6.16 -4.60 -16.73
N ASP A 40 -6.73 -3.76 -17.57
CA ASP A 40 -6.11 -2.48 -17.94
C ASP A 40 -6.08 -1.48 -16.77
N SER A 41 -5.26 -0.43 -16.93
CA SER A 41 -5.08 0.60 -15.91
C SER A 41 -6.37 1.35 -15.57
N ASP A 42 -7.35 1.39 -16.48
CA ASP A 42 -8.63 2.04 -16.26
C ASP A 42 -9.44 1.32 -15.18
N PHE A 43 -9.37 -0.01 -15.11
CA PHE A 43 -9.98 -0.77 -14.00
C PHE A 43 -9.43 -0.33 -12.64
N TRP A 44 -8.12 -0.19 -12.53
CA TRP A 44 -7.42 0.13 -11.28
C TRP A 44 -7.59 1.60 -10.87
N THR A 45 -7.71 2.51 -11.84
CA THR A 45 -7.77 3.96 -11.60
C THR A 45 -9.19 4.54 -11.61
N GLN A 46 -10.09 3.98 -12.41
CA GLN A 46 -11.46 4.49 -12.64
C GLN A 46 -12.55 3.42 -12.42
N GLY A 47 -12.20 2.15 -12.48
CA GLY A 47 -13.12 1.00 -12.40
C GLY A 47 -13.27 0.39 -11.01
N ASN A 48 -12.97 1.15 -9.95
CA ASN A 48 -13.11 0.76 -8.54
C ASN A 48 -12.19 -0.37 -8.04
N GLY A 49 -11.17 -0.78 -8.80
CA GLY A 49 -10.21 -1.79 -8.33
C GLY A 49 -9.50 -1.41 -7.02
N TYR A 50 -9.21 -0.11 -6.85
CA TYR A 50 -8.66 0.44 -5.61
C TYR A 50 -9.67 0.43 -4.44
N GLU A 51 -10.96 0.70 -4.72
CA GLU A 51 -12.02 0.64 -3.70
C GLU A 51 -12.22 -0.78 -3.18
N ASP A 52 -12.18 -1.77 -4.07
CA ASP A 52 -12.31 -3.18 -3.71
C ASP A 52 -11.14 -3.66 -2.84
N ILE A 53 -9.90 -3.27 -3.16
CA ILE A 53 -8.74 -3.54 -2.30
C ILE A 53 -8.94 -2.91 -0.93
N ARG A 54 -9.31 -1.63 -0.86
CA ARG A 54 -9.53 -0.92 0.42
C ARG A 54 -10.63 -1.58 1.24
N ARG A 55 -11.72 -2.00 0.62
CA ARG A 55 -12.81 -2.70 1.28
C ARG A 55 -12.38 -4.05 1.85
N ILE A 56 -11.54 -4.80 1.13
CA ILE A 56 -10.97 -6.04 1.66
C ILE A 56 -10.07 -5.73 2.87
N LEU A 57 -9.24 -4.70 2.78
CA LEU A 57 -8.33 -4.29 3.85
C LEU A 57 -9.04 -3.70 5.07
N PHE A 58 -10.25 -3.17 4.92
CA PHE A 58 -11.07 -2.73 6.06
C PHE A 58 -11.38 -3.88 7.02
N GLU A 59 -11.50 -5.10 6.48
CA GLU A 59 -11.78 -6.29 7.29
C GLU A 59 -10.55 -6.75 8.09
N PHE A 60 -9.36 -6.20 7.84
CA PHE A 60 -8.11 -6.67 8.45
C PHE A 60 -7.93 -6.17 9.88
N ASP A 61 -7.63 -7.10 10.77
CA ASP A 61 -7.09 -6.82 12.09
C ASP A 61 -5.55 -6.82 12.11
N ASN A 62 -4.95 -6.64 13.30
CA ASN A 62 -3.50 -6.63 13.45
C ASN A 62 -2.82 -7.95 13.02
N ASP A 63 -3.45 -9.11 13.25
CA ASP A 63 -2.91 -10.40 12.80
C ASP A 63 -2.95 -10.47 11.28
N ASP A 64 -4.06 -10.08 10.65
CA ASP A 64 -4.19 -10.07 9.19
C ASP A 64 -3.13 -9.19 8.53
N TRP A 65 -2.88 -7.99 9.07
CA TRP A 65 -1.82 -7.10 8.60
C TRP A 65 -0.41 -7.69 8.76
N SER A 66 -0.16 -8.41 9.86
CA SER A 66 1.10 -9.13 10.06
C SER A 66 1.25 -10.25 9.04
N ARG A 67 0.20 -11.05 8.80
CA ARG A 67 0.21 -12.15 7.83
C ARG A 67 0.39 -11.66 6.40
N LEU A 68 -0.21 -10.54 6.04
CA LEU A 68 0.01 -9.90 4.75
C LEU A 68 1.48 -9.47 4.62
N THR A 69 2.01 -8.79 5.63
CA THR A 69 3.40 -8.32 5.64
C THR A 69 4.39 -9.47 5.43
N ASP A 70 4.17 -10.60 6.09
CA ASP A 70 5.01 -11.79 5.95
C ASP A 70 4.90 -12.43 4.55
N ASP A 71 3.74 -12.35 3.91
CA ASP A 71 3.48 -12.99 2.63
C ASP A 71 3.88 -12.14 1.41
N LEU A 72 3.94 -10.80 1.55
CA LEU A 72 4.30 -9.89 0.46
C LEU A 72 5.65 -10.22 -0.18
N SER A 73 6.63 -10.76 0.57
CA SER A 73 7.93 -11.15 0.00
C SER A 73 7.85 -12.30 -1.00
N ASN A 74 6.73 -13.03 -1.03
CA ASN A 74 6.51 -14.12 -1.97
C ASN A 74 5.91 -13.62 -3.29
N TRP A 75 5.28 -12.44 -3.30
CA TRP A 75 4.50 -11.95 -4.44
C TRP A 75 5.42 -11.50 -5.58
N THR A 76 4.92 -11.55 -6.81
CA THR A 76 5.64 -11.01 -7.97
C THR A 76 5.65 -9.48 -7.95
N SER A 77 6.58 -8.87 -8.67
CA SER A 77 6.63 -7.40 -8.80
C SER A 77 5.32 -6.82 -9.33
N ASP A 78 4.68 -7.47 -10.31
CA ASP A 78 3.39 -7.01 -10.84
C ASP A 78 2.28 -7.07 -9.75
N GLN A 79 2.28 -8.10 -8.90
CA GLN A 79 1.32 -8.23 -7.80
C GLN A 79 1.54 -7.18 -6.72
N ILE A 80 2.80 -6.89 -6.39
CA ILE A 80 3.15 -5.81 -5.47
C ILE A 80 2.77 -4.46 -6.06
N TYR A 81 3.05 -4.22 -7.34
CA TYR A 81 2.66 -3.01 -8.05
C TYR A 81 1.15 -2.78 -7.98
N LEU A 82 0.34 -3.78 -8.33
CA LEU A 82 -1.12 -3.66 -8.29
C LEU A 82 -1.67 -3.46 -6.88
N PHE A 83 -1.11 -4.17 -5.89
CA PHE A 83 -1.47 -3.98 -4.49
C PHE A 83 -1.17 -2.55 -4.02
N ASN A 84 0.02 -2.05 -4.32
CA ASN A 84 0.44 -0.69 -3.99
C ASN A 84 -0.44 0.34 -4.68
N HIS A 85 -0.74 0.13 -5.96
CA HIS A 85 -1.61 1.00 -6.71
C HIS A 85 -3.00 1.06 -6.06
N GLY A 86 -3.64 -0.08 -5.79
CA GLY A 86 -4.98 -0.07 -5.16
C GLY A 86 -5.02 0.49 -3.74
N LEU A 87 -3.93 0.36 -2.99
CA LEU A 87 -3.82 0.84 -1.62
C LEU A 87 -3.58 2.35 -1.54
N LEU A 88 -2.57 2.81 -2.30
CA LEU A 88 -2.06 4.17 -2.26
C LEU A 88 -2.68 5.08 -3.33
N CYS A 89 -3.49 4.54 -4.25
CA CYS A 89 -4.23 5.36 -5.21
C CYS A 89 -5.05 6.41 -4.46
N VAL A 90 -4.88 7.66 -4.84
CA VAL A 90 -5.58 8.75 -4.19
C VAL A 90 -6.75 9.15 -5.04
N ASP A 91 -7.95 9.11 -4.46
CA ASP A 91 -9.09 9.78 -5.06
C ASP A 91 -8.99 11.28 -4.79
N PHE A 92 -8.61 12.03 -5.83
CA PHE A 92 -8.52 13.49 -5.80
C PHE A 92 -9.89 14.17 -5.73
N TYR A 93 -10.98 13.46 -5.98
CA TYR A 93 -12.34 14.00 -6.05
C TYR A 93 -13.13 13.82 -4.74
N THR A 94 -12.70 12.93 -3.84
CA THR A 94 -13.34 12.78 -2.53
C THR A 94 -12.90 13.88 -1.56
N ILE A 95 -13.82 14.80 -1.27
CA ILE A 95 -13.62 15.98 -0.43
C ILE A 95 -13.94 15.70 1.05
N ASN A 96 -14.92 14.82 1.33
CA ASN A 96 -15.36 14.50 2.68
C ASN A 96 -15.26 13.00 2.92
N TYR A 97 -14.47 12.63 3.92
CA TYR A 97 -14.32 11.25 4.36
C TYR A 97 -15.16 11.04 5.62
N ASN A 98 -15.93 9.95 5.65
CA ASN A 98 -16.61 9.49 6.85
C ASN A 98 -15.60 8.78 7.80
N GLU A 99 -16.05 8.46 9.02
CA GLU A 99 -15.18 7.83 10.04
C GLU A 99 -14.62 6.47 9.60
N GLU A 100 -15.39 5.68 8.86
CA GLU A 100 -14.97 4.40 8.32
C GLU A 100 -13.83 4.58 7.29
N GLU A 101 -13.97 5.57 6.41
CA GLU A 101 -12.97 5.90 5.40
C GLU A 101 -11.68 6.46 6.04
N ILE A 102 -11.79 7.28 7.08
CA ILE A 102 -10.62 7.74 7.84
C ILE A 102 -9.90 6.56 8.50
N ASN A 103 -10.63 5.66 9.17
CA ASN A 103 -10.04 4.46 9.76
C ASN A 103 -9.34 3.59 8.70
N ASN A 104 -9.90 3.48 7.49
CA ASN A 104 -9.27 2.77 6.37
C ASN A 104 -7.95 3.40 5.92
N ILE A 105 -7.94 4.72 5.82
CA ILE A 105 -6.74 5.49 5.50
C ILE A 105 -5.68 5.29 6.59
N GLU A 106 -6.04 5.39 7.87
CA GLU A 106 -5.13 5.16 8.99
C GLU A 106 -4.55 3.74 9.00
N ASN A 107 -5.37 2.73 8.69
CA ASN A 107 -4.93 1.35 8.56
C ASN A 107 -3.91 1.18 7.43
N SER A 108 -4.11 1.89 6.31
CA SER A 108 -3.22 1.85 5.16
C SER A 108 -1.82 2.41 5.46
N PHE A 109 -1.63 3.24 6.50
CA PHE A 109 -0.29 3.65 6.91
C PHE A 109 0.56 2.48 7.45
N ALA A 110 -0.07 1.43 8.01
CA ALA A 110 0.65 0.31 8.63
C ALA A 110 1.56 -0.46 7.66
N ILE A 111 1.23 -0.42 6.37
CA ILE A 111 1.93 -1.19 5.33
C ILE A 111 3.16 -0.47 4.78
N ILE A 112 3.24 0.85 4.94
CA ILE A 112 4.28 1.67 4.34
C ILE A 112 5.68 1.17 4.72
N PRO A 113 5.99 0.87 6.01
CA PRO A 113 7.29 0.30 6.37
C PRO A 113 7.62 -1.01 5.65
N THR A 114 6.62 -1.84 5.38
CA THR A 114 6.79 -3.09 4.64
C THR A 114 7.10 -2.81 3.18
N LEU A 115 6.38 -1.88 2.56
CA LEU A 115 6.62 -1.46 1.17
C LEU A 115 8.03 -0.90 0.96
N LEU A 116 8.54 -0.13 1.94
CA LEU A 116 9.92 0.37 1.91
C LEU A 116 10.97 -0.75 1.98
N LYS A 117 10.66 -1.87 2.66
CA LYS A 117 11.58 -3.01 2.84
C LYS A 117 11.65 -3.93 1.64
N ILE A 118 10.54 -4.14 0.95
CA ILE A 118 10.48 -5.00 -0.25
C ILE A 118 11.16 -4.35 -1.47
N GLY A 119 11.60 -3.10 -1.35
CA GLY A 119 12.63 -2.53 -2.23
C GLY A 119 12.15 -2.04 -3.58
N GLU A 120 10.84 -2.09 -3.88
CA GLU A 120 10.30 -1.56 -5.14
C GLU A 120 10.09 -0.04 -5.12
N THR A 121 10.98 0.72 -4.49
CA THR A 121 10.86 2.19 -4.42
C THR A 121 11.63 2.90 -5.54
N GLU A 122 11.69 2.33 -6.75
CA GLU A 122 12.12 3.09 -7.93
C GLU A 122 10.90 3.69 -8.65
N GLY A 123 10.80 5.03 -8.63
CA GLY A 123 9.79 5.80 -9.35
C GLY A 123 8.39 5.76 -8.72
N GLU A 124 7.52 4.88 -9.21
CA GLU A 124 6.06 5.00 -9.06
C GLU A 124 5.55 4.77 -7.63
N ILE A 125 6.16 3.86 -6.86
CA ILE A 125 5.77 3.61 -5.47
C ILE A 125 6.14 4.81 -4.58
N SER A 126 7.26 5.49 -4.86
CA SER A 126 7.64 6.71 -4.14
C SER A 126 6.62 7.83 -4.38
N ASP A 127 6.18 8.00 -5.62
CA ASP A 127 5.18 9.01 -6.00
C ASP A 127 3.81 8.70 -5.35
N ASN A 128 3.42 7.43 -5.33
CA ASN A 128 2.19 6.99 -4.68
C ASN A 128 2.21 7.22 -3.17
N ILE A 129 3.31 6.88 -2.48
CA ILE A 129 3.46 7.16 -1.04
C ILE A 129 3.45 8.68 -0.79
N GLU A 130 4.13 9.47 -1.63
CA GLU A 130 4.14 10.93 -1.48
C GLU A 130 2.74 11.53 -1.61
N ASN A 131 2.00 11.16 -2.67
CA ASN A 131 0.64 11.64 -2.90
C ASN A 131 -0.29 11.20 -1.78
N PHE A 132 -0.18 9.94 -1.33
CA PHE A 132 -0.93 9.40 -0.22
C PHE A 132 -0.70 10.24 1.05
N ILE A 133 0.56 10.51 1.43
CA ILE A 133 0.86 11.34 2.61
C ILE A 133 0.32 12.77 2.43
N LYS A 134 0.58 13.44 1.30
CA LYS A 134 0.13 14.82 1.07
C LYS A 134 -1.37 14.99 1.24
N ILE A 135 -2.15 14.00 0.80
CA ILE A 135 -3.60 14.11 0.72
C ILE A 135 -4.27 13.59 1.99
N TYR A 136 -3.72 12.55 2.61
CA TYR A 136 -4.36 11.86 3.71
C TYR A 136 -3.79 12.17 5.08
N PHE A 137 -2.48 12.45 5.20
CA PHE A 137 -1.87 12.80 6.50
C PHE A 137 -2.56 13.98 7.20
N PRO A 138 -3.01 15.05 6.50
CA PRO A 138 -3.73 16.15 7.15
C PRO A 138 -5.13 15.77 7.67
N LYS A 139 -5.66 14.59 7.33
CA LYS A 139 -7.03 14.15 7.61
C LYS A 139 -7.12 13.08 8.70
N VAL A 140 -5.99 12.54 9.13
CA VAL A 140 -5.89 11.43 10.09
C VAL A 140 -5.37 11.90 11.44
N ASP A 141 -5.54 11.08 12.49
CA ASP A 141 -4.93 11.36 13.78
C ASP A 141 -3.41 11.12 13.74
N ALA A 142 -2.64 12.21 13.68
CA ALA A 142 -1.18 12.15 13.71
C ALA A 142 -0.61 11.49 14.98
N LYS A 143 -1.41 11.34 16.05
CA LYS A 143 -1.03 10.62 17.28
C LYS A 143 -1.28 9.12 17.22
N ASN A 144 -1.91 8.62 16.16
CA ASN A 144 -2.10 7.20 15.94
C ASN A 144 -0.73 6.50 15.83
N GLY A 145 -0.50 5.47 16.66
CA GLY A 145 0.78 4.77 16.72
C GLY A 145 1.22 4.15 15.38
N ARG A 146 0.28 3.76 14.52
CA ARG A 146 0.59 3.24 13.17
C ARG A 146 1.12 4.33 12.25
N ILE A 147 0.53 5.52 12.31
CA ILE A 147 0.96 6.69 11.53
C ILE A 147 2.33 7.14 12.00
N ILE A 148 2.55 7.25 13.31
CA ILE A 148 3.85 7.60 13.88
C ILE A 148 4.93 6.62 13.40
N ASN A 149 4.67 5.31 13.46
CA ASN A 149 5.60 4.30 12.99
C ASN A 149 5.89 4.43 11.49
N ALA A 150 4.86 4.58 10.66
CA ALA A 150 4.99 4.74 9.22
C ALA A 150 5.85 5.96 8.84
N ILE A 151 5.55 7.12 9.40
CA ILE A 151 6.28 8.37 9.14
C ILE A 151 7.72 8.29 9.67
N THR A 152 7.95 7.61 10.80
CA THR A 152 9.29 7.40 11.36
C THR A 152 10.15 6.50 10.46
N GLU A 153 9.60 5.38 9.98
CA GLU A 153 10.32 4.47 9.08
C GLU A 153 10.57 5.12 7.71
N LEU A 154 9.62 5.91 7.20
CA LEU A 154 9.81 6.74 6.02
C LEU A 154 10.94 7.75 6.19
N LYS A 155 11.01 8.43 7.34
CA LYS A 155 12.08 9.37 7.65
C LYS A 155 13.44 8.69 7.61
N LYS A 156 13.58 7.56 8.29
CA LYS A 156 14.82 6.76 8.29
C LYS A 156 15.20 6.31 6.87
N TRP A 157 14.23 5.84 6.10
CA TRP A 157 14.45 5.43 4.72
C TRP A 157 14.92 6.61 3.86
N ASN A 158 14.27 7.76 3.95
CA ASN A 158 14.61 8.96 3.20
C ASN A 158 16.00 9.52 3.58
N ASP A 159 16.38 9.45 4.85
CA ASP A 159 17.71 9.85 5.31
C ASP A 159 18.83 8.96 4.76
N ASN A 160 18.52 7.68 4.55
CA ASN A 160 19.45 6.71 3.95
C ASN A 160 19.44 6.75 2.41
N ASN A 161 18.37 7.26 1.80
CA ASN A 161 18.18 7.36 0.35
C ASN A 161 17.84 8.79 -0.10
N PRO A 162 18.67 9.80 0.20
CA PRO A 162 18.33 11.22 -0.02
C PRO A 162 18.30 11.64 -1.49
N TRP A 163 18.78 10.76 -2.39
CA TRP A 163 18.94 11.03 -3.81
C TRP A 163 18.25 9.93 -4.61
N LEU A 164 17.33 10.33 -5.47
CA LEU A 164 16.73 9.44 -6.46
C LEU A 164 17.49 9.60 -7.77
N GLN A 165 17.79 8.47 -8.42
CA GLN A 165 18.35 8.49 -9.77
C GLN A 165 17.19 8.57 -10.77
N ILE A 166 16.98 9.76 -11.33
CA ILE A 166 15.95 10.00 -12.34
C ILE A 166 16.66 10.31 -13.65
N THR A 167 16.44 9.49 -14.67
CA THR A 167 17.01 9.70 -16.02
C THR A 167 18.55 9.84 -16.04
N GLY A 168 19.25 9.20 -15.10
CA GLY A 168 20.70 9.26 -14.96
C GLY A 168 21.24 10.44 -14.14
N GLU A 169 20.37 11.33 -13.65
CA GLU A 169 20.73 12.43 -12.75
C GLU A 169 20.31 12.12 -11.31
N MET A 170 21.16 12.52 -10.36
CA MET A 170 20.87 12.40 -8.92
C MET A 170 20.12 13.66 -8.47
N ILE A 171 18.84 13.52 -8.17
CA ILE A 171 17.98 14.63 -7.74
C ILE A 171 17.64 14.41 -6.27
N LYS A 172 17.68 15.50 -5.47
CA LYS A 172 17.23 15.45 -4.08
C LYS A 172 15.74 15.12 -4.10
N SER A 173 15.36 14.03 -3.43
CA SER A 173 13.99 13.53 -3.53
C SER A 173 12.97 14.63 -3.17
N PRO A 174 12.03 15.02 -4.05
CA PRO A 174 10.98 16.00 -3.73
C PRO A 174 10.13 15.56 -2.54
N PHE A 175 10.09 14.25 -2.30
CA PHE A 175 9.52 13.58 -1.12
C PHE A 175 10.09 14.07 0.22
N THR A 176 11.35 14.54 0.23
CA THR A 176 12.07 14.93 1.45
C THR A 176 11.30 15.97 2.26
N GLN A 177 10.73 16.99 1.59
CA GLN A 177 10.02 18.05 2.31
C GLN A 177 8.68 17.56 2.87
N THR A 178 7.96 16.73 2.12
CA THR A 178 6.69 16.12 2.55
C THR A 178 6.90 15.27 3.79
N ILE A 179 7.90 14.38 3.78
CA ILE A 179 8.25 13.56 4.94
C ILE A 179 8.70 14.43 6.11
N GLU A 180 9.59 15.39 5.88
CA GLU A 180 10.11 16.24 6.97
C GLU A 180 8.96 16.96 7.68
N ASN A 181 8.03 17.54 6.92
CA ASN A 181 6.86 18.21 7.49
C ASN A 181 5.99 17.25 8.30
N ALA A 182 5.69 16.05 7.78
CA ALA A 182 4.91 15.05 8.49
C ALA A 182 5.64 14.56 9.76
N TYR A 183 6.96 14.38 9.67
CA TYR A 183 7.80 13.93 10.78
C TYR A 183 7.83 14.95 11.93
N GLN A 184 7.96 16.24 11.62
CA GLN A 184 7.88 17.29 12.65
C GLN A 184 6.54 17.30 13.38
N ILE A 185 5.43 17.00 12.69
CA ILE A 185 4.09 16.94 13.28
C ILE A 185 3.93 15.72 14.20
N VAL A 186 4.41 14.54 13.80
CA VAL A 186 4.32 13.35 14.68
C VAL A 186 5.26 13.41 15.89
N CYS A 187 6.28 14.26 15.85
CA CYS A 187 7.23 14.47 16.94
C CYS A 187 6.86 15.62 17.90
N SER A 188 5.85 16.44 17.59
CA SER A 188 5.40 17.58 18.41
C SER A 188 4.37 17.19 19.45
#